data_AF-A0A9X2YWU0-F1
#
_entry.id   AF-A0A9X2YWU0-F1
#
_cell.length_a   1.000
_cell.length_b   1.000
_cell.length_c   1.000
_cell.angle_alpha   90.00
_cell.angle_beta   90.00
_cell.angle_gamma   90.00
#
_symmetry.space_group_name_H-M   'P 1'
#
loop_
_entity.id
_entity.type
_entity.pdbx_description
1 polymer ?
#
loop_
_entity_poly.entity_id
_entity_poly.type
_entity_poly.pdbx_seq_one_letter_code
_entity_poly.pdbx_strand_id
1 'polypeptide(L)'
;MTGDGAGSAPTPGTAKPHHGSVAGRLNWLRAAVLGANDGIVSTAGIVVGVAAASADRGPLFTAGLAGLVAGALSMAVGEYVSVSTARDTERAVLDREEQELQLQPDAELDELVGLYEARGLSPQTARQAAAELTAFDPLAAHAEVELRIDPENLTNPWLAAFSSAASFTVGALLPFLAILIPPPTARIPVTAVVVLLALAVTGWLAARLGGAKPLRPILRVTVGGALAMVITFGIGHLVGVMIA
;
A
#
# COMPACT_ATOMS: atom_id res chain seq x y z
N MET A 1 7.12 -54.45 -39.56
CA MET A 1 5.95 -53.61 -39.26
C MET A 1 5.65 -53.83 -37.78
N THR A 2 6.32 -53.09 -36.89
CA THR A 2 5.85 -51.83 -36.22
C THR A 2 4.71 -52.13 -35.23
N GLY A 3 4.74 -51.76 -33.96
CA GLY A 3 5.66 -50.92 -33.17
C GLY A 3 5.09 -50.77 -31.75
N ASP A 4 5.96 -50.40 -30.83
CA ASP A 4 5.73 -50.27 -29.39
C ASP A 4 4.62 -49.28 -29.01
N GLY A 5 3.73 -49.70 -28.11
CA GLY A 5 2.74 -48.83 -27.46
C GLY A 5 3.35 -48.08 -26.28
N ALA A 6 4.09 -47.01 -26.56
CA ALA A 6 4.56 -46.08 -25.55
C ALA A 6 3.37 -45.30 -24.96
N GLY A 7 3.07 -45.54 -23.68
CA GLY A 7 2.16 -44.71 -22.90
C GLY A 7 2.75 -43.32 -22.74
N SER A 8 2.14 -42.34 -23.38
CA SER A 8 2.50 -40.93 -23.28
C SER A 8 2.26 -40.43 -21.85
N ALA A 9 3.33 -39.96 -21.21
CA ALA A 9 3.29 -39.26 -19.93
C ALA A 9 2.36 -38.03 -19.99
N PRO A 10 1.64 -37.71 -18.90
CA PRO A 10 0.84 -36.49 -18.84
C PRO A 10 1.78 -35.28 -18.89
N THR A 11 1.55 -34.40 -19.86
CA THR A 11 2.23 -33.10 -19.97
C THR A 11 2.01 -32.28 -18.70
N PRO A 12 3.04 -31.70 -18.08
CA PRO A 12 2.87 -30.80 -16.94
C PRO A 12 2.00 -29.63 -17.37
N GLY A 13 0.87 -29.46 -16.69
CA GLY A 13 0.01 -28.30 -16.90
C GLY A 13 0.83 -27.04 -16.72
N THR A 14 0.79 -26.15 -17.71
CA THR A 14 1.35 -24.81 -17.62
C THR A 14 0.65 -24.08 -16.48
N ALA A 15 1.23 -24.15 -15.27
CA ALA A 15 0.83 -23.34 -14.15
C ALA A 15 0.96 -21.89 -14.61
N LYS A 16 -0.17 -21.19 -14.71
CA LYS A 16 -0.17 -19.77 -15.02
C LYS A 16 0.66 -19.08 -13.93
N PRO A 17 1.72 -18.34 -14.27
CA PRO A 17 2.45 -17.60 -13.26
C PRO A 17 1.51 -16.51 -12.75
N HIS A 18 0.94 -16.72 -11.57
CA HIS A 18 0.22 -15.69 -10.86
C HIS A 18 1.26 -14.73 -10.27
N HIS A 19 1.86 -13.91 -11.15
CA HIS A 19 2.75 -12.83 -10.75
C HIS A 19 1.97 -11.80 -9.92
N GLY A 20 2.19 -11.83 -8.61
CA GLY A 20 1.65 -10.92 -7.61
C GLY A 20 0.60 -11.57 -6.73
N SER A 21 0.96 -11.84 -5.47
CA SER A 21 -0.01 -12.23 -4.45
C SER A 21 -1.12 -11.19 -4.37
N VAL A 22 -2.36 -11.64 -4.16
CA VAL A 22 -3.52 -10.75 -3.97
C VAL A 22 -3.24 -9.77 -2.81
N ALA A 23 -2.53 -10.23 -1.78
CA ALA A 23 -2.04 -9.43 -0.67
C ALA A 23 -1.13 -8.28 -1.13
N GLY A 24 -0.15 -8.53 -2.01
CA GLY A 24 0.73 -7.49 -2.55
C GLY A 24 -0.03 -6.44 -3.35
N ARG A 25 -1.01 -6.86 -4.16
CA ARG A 25 -1.86 -5.94 -4.94
C ARG A 25 -2.75 -5.08 -4.04
N LEU A 26 -3.31 -5.66 -2.98
CA LEU A 26 -4.11 -4.93 -1.99
C LEU A 26 -3.25 -3.94 -1.18
N ASN A 27 -2.02 -4.33 -0.83
CA ASN A 27 -1.06 -3.46 -0.12
C ASN A 27 -0.63 -2.28 -0.99
N TRP A 28 -0.28 -2.52 -2.26
CA TRP A 28 0.05 -1.45 -3.20
C TRP A 28 -1.14 -0.51 -3.42
N LEU A 29 -2.34 -1.06 -3.61
CA LEU A 29 -3.55 -0.27 -3.80
C LEU A 29 -3.83 0.60 -2.57
N ARG A 30 -3.69 0.04 -1.37
CA ARG A 30 -3.84 0.75 -0.10
C ARG A 30 -2.84 1.90 -0.01
N ALA A 31 -1.55 1.64 -0.29
CA ALA A 31 -0.50 2.66 -0.23
C ALA A 31 -0.73 3.78 -1.25
N ALA A 32 -1.07 3.44 -2.51
CA ALA A 32 -1.33 4.41 -3.56
C ALA A 32 -2.54 5.30 -3.23
N VAL A 33 -3.67 4.72 -2.85
CA VAL A 33 -4.88 5.49 -2.49
C VAL A 33 -4.63 6.35 -1.24
N LEU A 34 -3.94 5.80 -0.24
CA LEU A 34 -3.61 6.54 0.98
C LEU A 34 -2.72 7.74 0.66
N GLY A 35 -1.67 7.54 -0.14
CA GLY A 35 -0.77 8.61 -0.58
C GLY A 35 -1.51 9.73 -1.30
N ALA A 36 -2.34 9.41 -2.30
CA ALA A 36 -3.11 10.42 -3.02
C ALA A 36 -4.06 11.21 -2.13
N ASN A 37 -4.82 10.53 -1.27
CA ASN A 37 -5.75 11.18 -0.35
C ASN A 37 -5.03 12.08 0.65
N ASP A 38 -3.92 11.61 1.20
CA ASP A 38 -3.14 12.39 2.15
C ASP A 38 -2.52 13.62 1.47
N GLY A 39 -2.00 13.48 0.25
CA GLY A 39 -1.52 14.61 -0.56
C GLY A 39 -2.59 15.66 -0.81
N ILE A 40 -3.80 15.23 -1.18
CA ILE A 40 -4.96 16.12 -1.38
C ILE A 40 -5.31 16.85 -0.07
N VAL A 41 -5.52 16.12 1.03
CA VAL A 41 -6.03 16.70 2.27
C VAL A 41 -5.00 17.58 2.97
N SER A 42 -3.76 17.11 3.10
CA SER A 42 -2.70 17.85 3.80
C SER A 42 -2.35 19.15 3.07
N THR A 43 -2.17 19.09 1.75
CA THR A 43 -1.84 20.27 0.95
C THR A 43 -3.00 21.25 0.91
N ALA A 44 -4.24 20.76 0.76
CA ALA A 44 -5.43 21.60 0.86
C ALA A 44 -5.51 22.30 2.22
N GLY A 45 -5.28 21.57 3.30
CA GLY A 45 -5.28 22.10 4.65
C GLY A 45 -4.30 23.26 4.82
N ILE A 46 -3.05 23.08 4.38
CA ILE A 46 -2.00 24.10 4.42
C ILE A 46 -2.40 25.33 3.60
N VAL A 47 -2.73 25.14 2.32
CA VAL A 47 -2.95 26.29 1.43
C VAL A 47 -4.22 27.05 1.74
N VAL A 48 -5.28 26.36 2.18
CA VAL A 48 -6.53 27.01 2.62
C VAL A 48 -6.30 27.79 3.91
N GLY A 49 -5.54 27.23 4.87
CA GLY A 49 -5.19 27.94 6.10
C GLY A 49 -4.37 29.20 5.83
N VAL A 50 -3.34 29.11 4.98
CA VAL A 50 -2.51 30.26 4.61
C VAL A 50 -3.33 31.31 3.84
N ALA A 51 -4.19 30.89 2.91
CA ALA A 51 -5.06 31.80 2.17
C ALA A 51 -6.12 32.48 3.05
N ALA A 52 -6.48 31.88 4.20
CA ALA A 52 -7.36 32.50 5.19
C ALA A 52 -6.64 33.55 6.05
N ALA A 53 -5.31 33.43 6.20
CA ALA A 53 -4.48 34.36 6.96
C ALA A 53 -3.98 35.55 6.13
N SER A 54 -3.72 35.36 4.83
CA SER A 54 -3.21 36.40 3.93
C SER A 54 -3.67 36.22 2.48
N ALA A 55 -3.88 37.34 1.76
CA ALA A 55 -4.20 37.35 0.33
C ALA A 55 -2.95 37.23 -0.58
N ASP A 56 -1.75 37.36 -0.02
CA ASP A 56 -0.50 37.42 -0.78
C ASP A 56 -0.16 36.07 -1.43
N ARG A 57 0.25 36.12 -2.71
CA ARG A 57 0.64 34.91 -3.46
C ARG A 57 1.97 34.31 -2.97
N GLY A 58 2.89 35.12 -2.48
CA GLY A 58 4.22 34.68 -2.06
C GLY A 58 4.17 33.65 -0.92
N PRO A 59 3.61 34.00 0.25
CA PRO A 59 3.45 33.08 1.38
C PRO A 59 2.65 31.82 1.02
N LEU A 60 1.62 31.98 0.18
CA LEU A 60 0.79 30.87 -0.27
C LEU A 60 1.58 29.87 -1.13
N PHE A 61 2.36 30.36 -2.09
CA PHE A 61 3.21 29.53 -2.94
C PHE A 61 4.29 28.83 -2.13
N THR A 62 5.00 29.55 -1.26
CA THR A 62 6.10 28.98 -0.47
C THR A 62 5.60 27.92 0.50
N ALA A 63 4.53 28.19 1.25
CA ALA A 63 3.95 27.23 2.18
C ALA A 63 3.37 26.00 1.46
N GLY A 64 2.66 26.21 0.36
CA GLY A 64 2.10 25.11 -0.43
C GLY A 64 3.19 24.20 -1.04
N LEU A 65 4.24 24.79 -1.62
CA LEU A 65 5.34 24.03 -2.22
C LEU A 65 6.16 23.31 -1.13
N ALA A 66 6.47 23.99 -0.03
CA ALA A 66 7.18 23.38 1.09
C ALA A 66 6.36 22.22 1.69
N GLY A 67 5.05 22.40 1.89
CA GLY A 67 4.15 21.36 2.37
C GLY A 67 4.07 20.15 1.45
N LEU A 68 3.96 20.39 0.14
CA LEU A 68 3.94 19.33 -0.88
C LEU A 68 5.24 18.51 -0.85
N VAL A 69 6.40 19.17 -0.90
CA VAL A 69 7.70 18.49 -0.92
C VAL A 69 7.97 17.77 0.40
N ALA A 70 7.71 18.43 1.53
CA ALA A 70 7.89 17.82 2.85
C ALA A 70 6.97 16.61 3.05
N GLY A 71 5.71 16.71 2.65
CA GLY A 71 4.76 15.61 2.73
C GLY A 71 5.14 14.43 1.83
N ALA A 72 5.54 14.69 0.58
CA ALA A 72 5.99 13.64 -0.34
C ALA A 72 7.22 12.90 0.18
N LEU A 73 8.21 13.63 0.72
CA LEU A 73 9.41 13.04 1.33
C LEU A 73 9.06 12.26 2.60
N SER A 74 8.20 12.80 3.47
CA SER A 74 7.76 12.11 4.69
C SER A 74 7.07 10.79 4.36
N MET A 75 6.22 10.77 3.33
CA MET A 75 5.59 9.55 2.81
C MET A 75 6.62 8.56 2.26
N ALA A 76 7.57 9.05 1.45
CA ALA A 76 8.61 8.20 0.87
C ALA A 76 9.45 7.50 1.95
N VAL A 77 9.94 8.28 2.92
CA VAL A 77 10.77 7.77 4.01
C VAL A 77 9.96 6.87 4.93
N GLY A 78 8.73 7.27 5.28
CA GLY A 78 7.85 6.47 6.14
C GLY A 78 7.55 5.09 5.54
N GLU A 79 7.20 5.04 4.26
CA GLU A 79 6.92 3.77 3.58
C GLU A 79 8.20 2.94 3.38
N TYR A 80 9.33 3.58 3.04
CA TYR A 80 10.62 2.89 2.94
C TYR A 80 10.99 2.20 4.26
N VAL A 81 10.92 2.93 5.37
CA VAL A 81 11.25 2.39 6.70
C VAL A 81 10.28 1.28 7.06
N SER A 82 8.97 1.49 6.89
CA SER A 82 7.96 0.48 7.23
C SER A 82 8.15 -0.82 6.46
N VAL A 83 8.37 -0.74 5.13
CA VAL A 83 8.54 -1.92 4.28
C VAL A 83 9.91 -2.56 4.48
N SER A 84 10.95 -1.78 4.76
CA SER A 84 12.27 -2.32 5.10
C SER A 84 12.22 -3.12 6.39
N THR A 85 11.58 -2.61 7.45
CA THR A 85 11.42 -3.34 8.71
C THR A 85 10.61 -4.63 8.54
N ALA A 86 9.55 -4.60 7.73
CA ALA A 86 8.79 -5.81 7.39
C ALA A 86 9.69 -6.83 6.67
N ARG A 87 10.46 -6.39 5.67
CA ARG A 87 11.38 -7.26 4.93
C ARG A 87 12.50 -7.83 5.81
N ASP A 88 13.05 -7.03 6.71
CA ASP A 88 14.09 -7.47 7.63
C ASP A 88 13.55 -8.53 8.61
N THR A 89 12.29 -8.38 9.03
CA THR A 89 11.59 -9.38 9.84
C THR A 89 11.35 -10.66 9.05
N GLU A 90 10.85 -10.57 7.80
CA GLU A 90 10.66 -11.72 6.91
C GLU A 90 11.96 -12.51 6.73
N ARG A 91 13.08 -11.81 6.48
CA ARG A 91 14.40 -12.42 6.34
C ARG A 91 14.88 -13.10 7.61
N ALA A 92 14.77 -12.44 8.76
CA ALA A 92 15.23 -13.01 10.02
C ALA A 92 14.48 -14.31 10.38
N VAL A 93 13.21 -14.40 10.01
CA VAL A 93 12.41 -15.63 10.20
C VAL A 93 12.83 -16.71 9.20
N LEU A 94 13.04 -16.37 7.92
CA LEU A 94 13.55 -17.33 6.93
C LEU A 94 14.96 -17.85 7.27
N ASP A 95 15.85 -16.98 7.74
CA ASP A 95 17.20 -17.36 8.16
C ASP A 95 17.18 -18.30 9.38
N ARG A 96 16.16 -18.17 10.23
CA ARG A 96 15.93 -19.06 11.38
C ARG A 96 15.38 -20.41 10.91
N GLU A 97 14.39 -20.40 10.03
CA GLU A 97 13.81 -21.61 9.44
C GLU A 97 14.87 -22.44 8.73
N GLU A 98 15.75 -21.80 7.96
CA GLU A 98 16.87 -22.48 7.30
C GLU A 98 17.83 -23.14 8.31
N GLN A 99 18.02 -22.55 9.50
CA GLN A 99 18.81 -23.16 10.57
C GLN A 99 18.08 -24.34 11.21
N GLU A 100 16.78 -24.24 11.44
CA GLU A 100 15.95 -25.30 12.04
C GLU A 100 15.88 -26.52 11.11
N LEU A 101 15.69 -26.30 9.80
CA LEU A 101 15.76 -27.34 8.75
C LEU A 101 17.12 -28.06 8.70
N GLN A 102 18.22 -27.36 8.96
CA GLN A 102 19.57 -27.96 8.97
C GLN A 102 19.85 -28.73 10.27
N LEU A 103 19.40 -28.21 11.40
CA LEU A 103 19.72 -28.74 12.73
C LEU A 103 18.76 -29.86 13.16
N GLN A 104 17.50 -29.83 12.73
CA GLN A 104 16.43 -30.71 13.19
C GLN A 104 15.49 -31.17 12.05
N PRO A 105 16.01 -31.74 10.95
CA PRO A 105 15.21 -32.05 9.75
C PRO A 105 14.03 -33.00 10.01
N ASP A 106 14.20 -33.97 10.90
CA ASP A 106 13.12 -34.92 11.23
C ASP A 106 12.00 -34.25 12.03
N ALA A 107 12.34 -33.34 12.94
CA ALA A 107 11.35 -32.61 13.73
C ALA A 107 10.56 -31.63 12.87
N GLU A 108 11.27 -30.95 11.96
CA GLU A 108 10.69 -30.00 11.01
C GLU A 108 9.72 -30.72 10.06
N LEU A 109 10.11 -31.89 9.52
CA LEU A 109 9.20 -32.71 8.73
C LEU A 109 7.92 -33.08 9.49
N ASP A 110 8.04 -33.50 10.76
CA ASP A 110 6.89 -33.83 11.60
C ASP A 110 6.00 -32.60 11.90
N GLU A 111 6.59 -31.41 12.03
CA GLU A 111 5.86 -30.13 12.13
C GLU A 111 5.04 -29.84 10.87
N LEU A 112 5.66 -29.94 9.69
CA LEU A 112 4.97 -29.72 8.41
C LEU A 112 3.80 -30.71 8.22
N VAL A 113 3.97 -31.97 8.64
CA VAL A 113 2.89 -32.96 8.66
C VAL A 113 1.74 -32.48 9.55
N GLY A 114 2.03 -32.03 10.77
CA GLY A 114 1.03 -31.49 11.70
C GLY A 114 0.27 -30.29 11.10
N LEU A 115 0.95 -29.39 10.40
CA LEU A 115 0.33 -28.24 9.73
C LEU A 115 -0.62 -28.68 8.60
N TYR A 116 -0.25 -29.71 7.83
CA TYR A 116 -1.12 -30.26 6.80
C TYR A 116 -2.33 -31.00 7.37
N GLU A 117 -2.16 -31.76 8.45
CA GLU A 117 -3.28 -32.38 9.16
C GLU A 117 -4.25 -31.33 9.71
N ALA A 118 -3.74 -30.22 10.26
CA ALA A 118 -4.56 -29.10 10.72
C ALA A 118 -5.33 -28.41 9.59
N ARG A 119 -4.85 -28.50 8.34
CA ARG A 119 -5.56 -28.05 7.13
C ARG A 119 -6.59 -29.08 6.61
N GLY A 120 -6.69 -30.24 7.25
CA GLY A 120 -7.69 -31.26 6.97
C GLY A 120 -7.20 -32.45 6.15
N LEU A 121 -5.89 -32.60 5.93
CA LEU A 121 -5.34 -33.79 5.27
C LEU A 121 -5.40 -34.99 6.23
N SER A 122 -5.56 -36.20 5.66
CA SER A 122 -5.37 -37.43 6.43
C SER A 122 -3.91 -37.55 6.86
N PRO A 123 -3.57 -38.24 7.97
CA PRO A 123 -2.18 -38.40 8.41
C PRO A 123 -1.25 -38.99 7.34
N GLN A 124 -1.77 -39.93 6.56
CA GLN A 124 -1.03 -40.58 5.46
C GLN A 124 -0.74 -39.58 4.34
N THR A 125 -1.75 -38.80 3.94
CA THR A 125 -1.60 -37.78 2.88
C THR A 125 -0.72 -36.62 3.32
N ALA A 126 -0.85 -36.17 4.58
CA ALA A 126 -0.05 -35.10 5.14
C ALA A 126 1.44 -35.48 5.17
N ARG A 127 1.77 -36.70 5.65
CA ARG A 127 3.14 -37.22 5.64
C ARG A 127 3.72 -37.36 4.25
N GLN A 128 2.94 -37.86 3.30
CA GLN A 128 3.39 -37.97 1.92
C GLN A 128 3.63 -36.59 1.28
N ALA A 129 2.67 -35.66 1.43
CA ALA A 129 2.78 -34.32 0.88
C ALA A 129 3.96 -33.54 1.46
N ALA A 130 4.14 -33.59 2.79
CA ALA A 130 5.28 -32.97 3.47
C ALA A 130 6.61 -33.53 2.93
N ALA A 131 6.77 -34.86 2.89
CA ALA A 131 8.00 -35.47 2.41
C ALA A 131 8.33 -35.14 0.94
N GLU A 132 7.33 -35.15 0.05
CA GLU A 132 7.51 -34.81 -1.37
C GLU A 132 7.89 -33.33 -1.56
N LEU A 133 7.25 -32.41 -0.81
CA LEU A 133 7.53 -30.97 -0.91
C LEU A 133 8.87 -30.61 -0.27
N THR A 134 9.18 -31.15 0.91
CA THR A 134 10.48 -30.97 1.56
C THR A 134 11.61 -31.52 0.70
N ALA A 135 11.40 -32.63 -0.03
CA ALA A 135 12.43 -33.16 -0.94
C ALA A 135 12.67 -32.27 -2.17
N PHE A 136 11.68 -31.48 -2.60
CA PHE A 136 11.82 -30.55 -3.71
C PHE A 136 12.48 -29.24 -3.27
N ASP A 137 11.94 -28.61 -2.22
CA ASP A 137 12.46 -27.37 -1.63
C ASP A 137 12.02 -27.27 -0.15
N PRO A 138 12.91 -27.62 0.80
CA PRO A 138 12.59 -27.60 2.23
C PRO A 138 12.16 -26.20 2.70
N LEU A 139 12.93 -25.17 2.33
CA LEU A 139 12.69 -23.81 2.81
C LEU A 139 11.39 -23.26 2.24
N ALA A 140 11.12 -23.45 0.94
CA ALA A 140 9.88 -22.97 0.34
C ALA A 140 8.65 -23.71 0.90
N ALA A 141 8.74 -25.03 1.14
CA ALA A 141 7.65 -25.82 1.69
C ALA A 141 7.21 -25.32 3.08
N HIS A 142 8.19 -25.04 3.95
CA HIS A 142 7.95 -24.54 5.29
C HIS A 142 7.55 -23.07 5.30
N ALA A 143 8.27 -22.23 4.55
CA ALA A 143 7.96 -20.80 4.44
C ALA A 143 6.54 -20.53 3.94
N GLU A 144 6.03 -21.31 2.98
CA GLU A 144 4.66 -21.14 2.47
C GLU A 144 3.61 -21.63 3.49
N VAL A 145 3.85 -22.78 4.12
CA VAL A 145 2.83 -23.44 4.94
C VAL A 145 2.76 -22.88 6.36
N GLU A 146 3.91 -22.67 6.97
CA GLU A 146 4.05 -22.17 8.34
C GLU A 146 4.07 -20.64 8.36
N LEU A 147 5.05 -20.04 7.67
CA LEU A 147 5.32 -18.61 7.76
C LEU A 147 4.39 -17.76 6.88
N ARG A 148 3.79 -18.37 5.85
CA ARG A 148 3.03 -17.71 4.78
C ARG A 148 3.85 -16.64 4.06
N ILE A 149 5.15 -16.87 3.94
CA ILE A 149 6.12 -16.01 3.25
C ILE A 149 6.50 -16.71 1.95
N ASP A 150 6.60 -15.93 0.88
CA ASP A 150 7.20 -16.36 -0.38
C ASP A 150 8.67 -15.89 -0.39
N PRO A 151 9.66 -16.79 -0.21
CA PRO A 151 11.07 -16.41 -0.12
C PRO A 151 11.59 -15.65 -1.35
N GLU A 152 11.00 -15.92 -2.53
CA GLU A 152 11.42 -15.35 -3.81
C GLU A 152 10.76 -13.99 -4.11
N ASN A 153 9.74 -13.61 -3.33
CA ASN A 153 8.94 -12.42 -3.60
C ASN A 153 8.79 -11.54 -2.35
N LEU A 154 9.92 -11.24 -1.72
CA LEU A 154 9.98 -10.27 -0.63
C LEU A 154 9.58 -8.87 -1.08
N THR A 155 8.98 -8.13 -0.16
CA THR A 155 8.47 -6.78 -0.42
C THR A 155 9.61 -5.83 -0.82
N ASN A 156 9.43 -5.01 -1.86
CA ASN A 156 10.44 -4.04 -2.34
C ASN A 156 10.23 -2.65 -1.69
N PRO A 157 11.10 -2.21 -0.76
CA PRO A 157 10.92 -0.94 -0.05
C PRO A 157 11.05 0.29 -0.94
N TRP A 158 11.93 0.26 -1.94
CA TRP A 158 12.13 1.39 -2.86
C TRP A 158 10.90 1.62 -3.73
N LEU A 159 10.32 0.54 -4.25
CA LEU A 159 9.11 0.64 -5.06
C LEU A 159 7.94 1.20 -4.24
N ALA A 160 7.79 0.75 -2.98
CA ALA A 160 6.76 1.26 -2.08
C ALA A 160 6.95 2.75 -1.75
N ALA A 161 8.19 3.16 -1.47
CA ALA A 161 8.54 4.56 -1.21
C ALA A 161 8.24 5.48 -2.40
N PHE A 162 8.73 5.15 -3.59
CA PHE A 162 8.52 5.99 -4.78
C PHE A 162 7.07 6.02 -5.23
N SER A 163 6.36 4.89 -5.15
CA SER A 163 4.93 4.86 -5.50
C SER A 163 4.08 5.71 -4.54
N SER A 164 4.38 5.69 -3.24
CA SER A 164 3.70 6.53 -2.25
C SER A 164 4.00 8.01 -2.44
N ALA A 165 5.27 8.36 -2.67
CA ALA A 165 5.70 9.74 -2.94
C ALA A 165 5.07 10.31 -4.21
N ALA A 166 5.03 9.51 -5.28
CA ALA A 166 4.41 9.90 -6.55
C ALA A 166 2.90 10.09 -6.38
N SER A 167 2.23 9.16 -5.71
CA SER A 167 0.78 9.26 -5.45
C SER A 167 0.44 10.48 -4.61
N PHE A 168 1.19 10.74 -3.54
CA PHE A 168 1.08 11.95 -2.73
C PHE A 168 1.25 13.20 -3.57
N THR A 169 2.31 13.27 -4.37
CA THR A 169 2.62 14.44 -5.22
C THR A 169 1.49 14.72 -6.20
N VAL A 170 0.97 13.69 -6.88
CA VAL A 170 -0.16 13.82 -7.80
C VAL A 170 -1.40 14.35 -7.07
N GLY A 171 -1.70 13.81 -5.88
CA GLY A 171 -2.79 14.28 -5.04
C GLY A 171 -2.63 15.74 -4.61
N ALA A 172 -1.43 16.11 -4.15
CA ALA A 172 -1.07 17.43 -3.62
C ALA A 172 -1.05 18.53 -4.69
N LEU A 173 -0.71 18.20 -5.94
CA LEU A 173 -0.73 19.16 -7.05
C LEU A 173 -2.13 19.73 -7.30
N LEU A 174 -3.20 18.97 -7.04
CA LEU A 174 -4.58 19.42 -7.26
C LEU A 174 -4.94 20.65 -6.40
N PRO A 175 -4.90 20.59 -5.04
CA PRO A 175 -5.15 21.77 -4.22
C PRO A 175 -4.10 22.86 -4.41
N PHE A 176 -2.83 22.50 -4.64
CA PHE A 176 -1.76 23.48 -4.84
C PHE A 176 -1.98 24.35 -6.09
N LEU A 177 -2.42 23.75 -7.20
CA LEU A 177 -2.75 24.52 -8.41
C LEU A 177 -4.09 25.23 -8.27
N ALA A 178 -5.08 24.60 -7.64
CA ALA A 178 -6.42 25.16 -7.46
C ALA A 178 -6.44 26.43 -6.59
N ILE A 179 -5.48 26.59 -5.67
CA ILE A 179 -5.39 27.79 -4.84
C ILE A 179 -4.59 28.91 -5.52
N LEU A 180 -3.62 28.59 -6.38
CA LEU A 180 -2.69 29.58 -6.97
C LEU A 180 -3.25 30.26 -8.22
N ILE A 181 -3.97 29.52 -9.05
CA ILE A 181 -4.45 29.98 -10.37
C ILE A 181 -5.60 30.99 -10.25
N PRO A 182 -6.65 30.76 -9.45
CA PRO A 182 -7.81 31.66 -9.41
C PRO A 182 -7.50 33.06 -8.84
N PRO A 183 -8.36 34.06 -9.12
CA PRO A 183 -8.27 35.37 -8.47
C PRO A 183 -8.50 35.25 -6.95
N PRO A 184 -7.99 36.20 -6.13
CA PRO A 184 -8.00 36.11 -4.67
C PRO A 184 -9.36 35.73 -4.06
N THR A 185 -10.45 36.33 -4.55
CA THR A 185 -11.81 36.09 -4.07
C THR A 185 -12.35 34.68 -4.36
N ALA A 186 -11.77 33.98 -5.35
CA ALA A 186 -12.22 32.66 -5.79
C ALA A 186 -11.31 31.51 -5.33
N ARG A 187 -10.11 31.78 -4.78
CA ARG A 187 -9.12 30.74 -4.44
C ARG A 187 -9.68 29.65 -3.55
N ILE A 188 -10.23 30.04 -2.41
CA ILE A 188 -10.75 29.11 -1.40
C ILE A 188 -11.95 28.30 -1.93
N PRO A 189 -13.02 28.90 -2.50
CA PRO A 189 -14.15 28.12 -3.00
C PRO A 189 -13.77 27.20 -4.16
N VAL A 190 -12.91 27.64 -5.09
CA VAL A 190 -12.42 26.78 -6.18
C VAL A 190 -11.61 25.61 -5.63
N THR A 191 -10.70 25.87 -4.68
CA THR A 191 -9.90 24.80 -4.04
C THR A 191 -10.79 23.80 -3.33
N ALA A 192 -11.78 24.27 -2.55
CA ALA A 192 -12.72 23.39 -1.87
C ALA A 192 -13.47 22.47 -2.85
N VAL A 193 -13.99 23.03 -3.96
CA VAL A 193 -14.68 22.22 -4.98
C VAL A 193 -13.74 21.19 -5.62
N VAL A 194 -12.54 21.61 -6.03
CA VAL A 194 -11.54 20.72 -6.64
C VAL A 194 -11.16 19.59 -5.68
N VAL A 195 -10.90 19.91 -4.42
CA VAL A 195 -10.52 18.93 -3.39
C VAL A 195 -11.65 17.95 -3.13
N LEU A 196 -12.89 18.41 -2.95
CA LEU A 196 -14.03 17.52 -2.68
C LEU A 196 -14.32 16.59 -3.87
N LEU A 197 -14.21 17.09 -5.10
CA LEU A 197 -14.33 16.26 -6.29
C LEU A 197 -13.19 15.24 -6.40
N ALA A 198 -11.95 15.67 -6.15
CA ALA A 198 -10.80 14.78 -6.15
C ALA A 198 -10.95 13.66 -5.11
N LEU A 199 -11.36 13.98 -3.89
CA LEU A 199 -11.61 13.01 -2.83
C LEU A 199 -12.79 12.07 -3.17
N ALA A 200 -13.84 12.59 -3.80
CA ALA A 200 -14.93 11.73 -4.26
C ALA A 200 -14.45 10.72 -5.31
N VAL A 201 -13.61 11.16 -6.25
CA VAL A 201 -13.03 10.30 -7.29
C VAL A 201 -12.08 9.27 -6.69
N THR A 202 -11.16 9.67 -5.80
CA THR A 202 -10.23 8.73 -5.16
C THR A 202 -10.96 7.74 -4.25
N GLY A 203 -11.97 8.19 -3.51
CA GLY A 203 -12.84 7.32 -2.70
C GLY A 203 -13.60 6.30 -3.55
N TRP A 204 -14.11 6.72 -4.72
CA TRP A 204 -14.76 5.82 -5.67
C TRP A 204 -13.78 4.82 -6.28
N LEU A 205 -12.60 5.26 -6.72
CA LEU A 205 -11.55 4.40 -7.27
C LEU A 205 -11.11 3.35 -6.26
N ALA A 206 -10.86 3.77 -5.02
CA ALA A 206 -10.48 2.89 -3.92
C ALA A 206 -11.54 1.80 -3.68
N ALA A 207 -12.82 2.18 -3.67
CA ALA A 207 -13.91 1.24 -3.50
C ALA A 207 -14.01 0.25 -4.68
N ARG A 208 -13.88 0.74 -5.91
CA ARG A 208 -13.97 -0.10 -7.11
C ARG A 208 -12.82 -1.10 -7.19
N LEU A 209 -11.60 -0.65 -6.89
CA LEU A 209 -10.40 -1.49 -6.91
C LEU A 209 -10.36 -2.47 -5.72
N GLY A 210 -10.94 -2.10 -4.58
CA GLY A 210 -11.10 -2.96 -3.41
C GLY A 210 -12.35 -3.86 -3.41
N GLY A 211 -13.17 -3.84 -4.46
CA GLY A 211 -14.39 -4.65 -4.56
C GLY A 211 -15.51 -4.25 -3.58
N ALA A 212 -15.47 -3.04 -3.02
CA ALA A 212 -16.44 -2.55 -2.04
C ALA A 212 -17.52 -1.65 -2.67
N LYS A 213 -18.66 -1.50 -1.99
CA LYS A 213 -19.69 -0.52 -2.38
C LYS A 213 -19.16 0.92 -2.19
N PRO A 214 -19.26 1.81 -3.20
CA PRO A 214 -18.51 3.07 -3.23
C PRO A 214 -19.00 4.16 -2.26
N LEU A 215 -20.27 4.11 -1.83
CA LEU A 215 -20.85 5.20 -1.07
C LEU A 215 -20.11 5.50 0.24
N ARG A 216 -19.78 4.47 1.03
CA ARG A 216 -19.13 4.66 2.34
C ARG A 216 -17.69 5.18 2.22
N PRO A 217 -16.82 4.61 1.35
CA PRO A 217 -15.49 5.16 1.11
C PRO A 217 -15.50 6.61 0.64
N ILE A 218 -16.37 6.95 -0.33
CA ILE A 218 -16.52 8.33 -0.82
C ILE A 218 -16.86 9.28 0.34
N LEU A 219 -17.91 8.98 1.11
CA LEU A 219 -18.35 9.83 2.22
C LEU A 219 -17.25 9.99 3.27
N ARG A 220 -16.52 8.93 3.60
CA ARG A 220 -15.44 8.99 4.60
C ARG A 220 -14.37 9.98 4.20
N VAL A 221 -13.87 9.90 2.97
CA VAL A 221 -12.76 10.75 2.52
C VAL A 221 -13.21 12.18 2.26
N THR A 222 -14.40 12.39 1.67
CA THR A 222 -14.90 13.75 1.39
C THR A 222 -15.28 14.50 2.66
N VAL A 223 -15.96 13.85 3.62
CA VAL A 223 -16.30 14.47 4.91
C VAL A 223 -15.04 14.76 5.72
N GLY A 224 -14.09 13.81 5.77
CA GLY A 224 -12.81 14.03 6.44
C GLY A 224 -12.03 15.20 5.85
N GLY A 225 -11.93 15.27 4.52
CA GLY A 225 -11.25 16.38 3.83
C GLY A 225 -11.97 17.72 4.00
N ALA A 226 -13.31 17.74 3.95
CA ALA A 226 -14.08 18.95 4.22
C ALA A 226 -13.83 19.47 5.64
N LEU A 227 -13.87 18.58 6.64
CA LEU A 227 -13.62 18.93 8.03
C LEU A 227 -12.20 19.48 8.22
N ALA A 228 -11.19 18.83 7.63
CA ALA A 228 -9.81 19.29 7.68
C ALA A 228 -9.67 20.72 7.12
N MET A 229 -10.25 21.00 5.95
CA MET A 229 -10.21 22.35 5.36
C MET A 229 -10.94 23.39 6.21
N VAL A 230 -12.09 23.05 6.81
CA VAL A 230 -12.82 23.97 7.70
C VAL A 230 -11.99 24.31 8.93
N ILE A 231 -11.35 23.30 9.54
CA ILE A 231 -10.50 23.50 10.72
C ILE A 231 -9.30 24.37 10.36
N THR A 232 -8.58 24.06 9.28
CA THR A 232 -7.38 24.82 8.91
C THR A 232 -7.71 26.23 8.42
N PHE A 233 -8.85 26.41 7.73
CA PHE A 233 -9.38 27.74 7.43
C PHE A 233 -9.62 28.54 8.71
N GLY A 234 -10.28 27.95 9.70
CA GLY A 234 -10.55 28.60 10.99
C GLY A 234 -9.27 29.01 11.72
N ILE A 235 -8.27 28.12 11.78
CA ILE A 235 -6.95 28.41 12.35
C ILE A 235 -6.27 29.55 11.59
N GLY A 236 -6.24 29.48 10.26
CA GLY A 236 -5.64 30.50 9.40
C GLY A 236 -6.29 31.87 9.59
N HIS A 237 -7.62 31.91 9.67
CA HIS A 237 -8.37 33.13 9.91
C HIS A 237 -8.05 33.75 11.28
N LEU A 238 -8.03 32.94 12.35
CA LEU A 238 -7.67 33.40 13.70
C LEU A 238 -6.25 33.95 13.74
N VAL A 239 -5.29 33.23 13.14
CA VAL A 239 -3.90 33.69 13.06
C VAL A 239 -3.79 34.98 12.27
N GLY A 240 -4.47 35.08 11.12
CA GLY A 240 -4.52 36.30 10.31
C GLY A 240 -5.00 37.52 11.10
N VAL A 241 -6.05 37.36 11.92
CA VAL A 241 -6.55 38.44 12.79
C VAL A 241 -5.54 38.85 13.86
N MET A 242 -4.72 37.91 14.37
CA MET A 242 -3.72 38.20 15.41
C MET A 242 -2.45 38.88 14.90
N ILE A 243 -2.11 38.68 13.62
CA ILE A 243 -0.87 39.20 13.00
C ILE A 243 -1.10 40.42 12.08
N ALA A 244 -2.36 40.82 11.86
CA ALA A 244 -2.75 41.94 11.01
C ALA A 244 -2.67 43.30 11.72
#